data_AF-A0A9W9EXB9-F1
#
_entry.id   AF-A0A9W9EXB9-F1
#
_cell.length_a   1.000
_cell.length_b   1.000
_cell.length_c   1.000
_cell.angle_alpha   90.00
_cell.angle_beta   90.00
_cell.angle_gamma   90.00
#
_symmetry.space_group_name_H-M   'P 1'
#
loop_
_entity.id
_entity.type
_entity.pdbx_description
1 polymer ?
#
loop_
_entity_poly.entity_id
_entity_poly.type
_entity_poly.pdbx_seq_one_letter_code
_entity_poly.pdbx_strand_id
1 'polypeptide(L)'
;MRHLLPRNGLAARCLWAPPIYPINPFRRSFTNSRAHYDLSPFTCRLYKLPSAPSPPSQNHNSLATFLSYADRISLPTTSTVYIGTHYEYTVLESLRRYALALHRVGGRDDAGIDLVGTWHLPERERERAVRVLVQCKALKAKLGPNLVRELEGALRQAPVGWRTSQTAGVLVSPREATKGVRDALARSSYPLFWMLVERDGTLRQALWNARAEELGLDPLGVETRYRTAASELGSITTETTLTWDGYDIPDMDQVESELARHEQQWVASWGLDIPESEKDRLLDTVEKIFPQGHPDPAADGKVPKEHRERIMQALASVDRP
;
A
#
# COMPACT_ATOMS: atom_id res chain seq x y z
N MET A 1 46.29 7.61 17.05
CA MET A 1 46.76 6.78 15.92
C MET A 1 46.22 5.36 16.07
N ARG A 2 45.18 5.04 15.30
CA ARG A 2 44.93 3.76 14.61
C ARG A 2 43.56 3.88 13.95
N HIS A 3 43.61 4.17 12.66
CA HIS A 3 42.47 4.22 11.76
C HIS A 3 41.88 2.81 11.60
N LEU A 4 40.57 2.68 11.72
CA LEU A 4 39.82 1.54 11.21
C LEU A 4 39.02 2.04 10.01
N LEU A 5 39.48 1.59 8.84
CA LEU A 5 38.87 1.82 7.53
C LEU A 5 37.51 1.10 7.44
N PRO A 6 36.53 1.67 6.73
CA PRO A 6 35.30 0.96 6.37
C PRO A 6 35.60 -0.08 5.28
N ARG A 7 35.10 -1.30 5.47
CA ARG A 7 35.21 -2.39 4.50
C ARG A 7 34.25 -2.16 3.34
N ASN A 8 34.82 -1.95 2.16
CA ASN A 8 34.14 -2.09 0.87
C ASN A 8 33.77 -3.57 0.65
N GLY A 9 32.48 -3.85 0.51
CA GLY A 9 31.95 -5.13 0.04
C GLY A 9 31.50 -4.99 -1.41
N LEU A 10 32.39 -5.35 -2.34
CA LEU A 10 32.03 -5.61 -3.74
C LEU A 10 31.23 -6.91 -3.79
N ALA A 11 29.96 -6.83 -4.18
CA ALA A 11 29.19 -7.98 -4.66
C ALA A 11 28.64 -7.64 -6.04
N ALA A 12 28.87 -8.57 -6.97
CA ALA A 12 28.64 -8.44 -8.40
C ALA A 12 27.18 -8.08 -8.72
N ARG A 13 27.00 -6.93 -9.39
CA ARG A 13 25.73 -6.53 -10.00
C ARG A 13 25.42 -7.45 -11.17
N CYS A 14 24.34 -8.22 -11.06
CA CYS A 14 23.66 -8.75 -12.23
C CYS A 14 23.16 -7.58 -13.08
N LEU A 15 23.52 -7.59 -14.36
CA LEU A 15 23.15 -6.60 -15.36
C LEU A 15 21.73 -6.88 -15.87
N TRP A 16 20.69 -6.54 -15.10
CA TRP A 16 19.38 -6.18 -15.65
C TRP A 16 19.12 -4.74 -15.22
N ALA A 17 19.14 -3.83 -16.20
CA ALA A 17 18.81 -2.44 -15.95
C ALA A 17 17.33 -2.36 -15.57
N PRO A 18 16.97 -1.79 -14.40
CA PRO A 18 15.57 -1.49 -14.11
C PRO A 18 15.08 -0.45 -15.14
N PRO A 19 13.78 -0.46 -15.51
CA PRO A 19 13.24 0.54 -16.41
C PRO A 19 13.53 1.94 -15.83
N ILE A 20 14.21 2.75 -16.63
CA ILE A 20 14.48 4.15 -16.31
C ILE A 20 13.12 4.85 -16.26
N TYR A 21 12.62 5.10 -15.06
CA TYR A 21 11.45 5.95 -14.87
C TYR A 21 11.81 7.35 -15.37
N PRO A 22 11.11 7.91 -16.37
CA PRO A 22 11.35 9.27 -16.79
C PRO A 22 11.05 10.21 -15.62
N ILE A 23 12.08 10.96 -15.19
CA ILE A 23 11.97 12.05 -14.22
C ILE A 23 11.07 13.10 -14.86
N ASN A 24 9.80 13.08 -14.49
CA ASN A 24 8.85 14.06 -14.99
C ASN A 24 8.45 14.96 -13.81
N PRO A 25 8.73 16.28 -13.85
CA PRO A 25 8.39 17.19 -12.77
C PRO A 25 6.88 17.48 -12.81
N PHE A 26 6.06 16.50 -12.46
CA PHE A 26 4.62 16.67 -12.47
C PHE A 26 4.15 17.28 -11.15
N ARG A 27 3.50 18.44 -11.27
CA ARG A 27 2.52 18.93 -10.29
C ARG A 27 1.56 17.79 -9.98
N ARG A 28 1.58 17.31 -8.73
CA ARG A 28 0.53 16.42 -8.19
C ARG A 28 -0.77 17.23 -8.13
N SER A 29 -1.49 17.24 -9.26
CA SER A 29 -2.83 17.80 -9.39
C SER A 29 -3.80 16.74 -8.89
N PHE A 30 -4.46 17.02 -7.76
CA PHE A 30 -5.62 16.24 -7.34
C PHE A 30 -6.73 16.47 -8.36
N THR A 31 -6.92 15.51 -9.27
CA THR A 31 -8.16 15.44 -10.02
C THR A 31 -9.22 14.91 -9.08
N ASN A 32 -10.37 15.58 -9.04
CA ASN A 32 -11.59 15.12 -8.35
C ASN A 32 -12.21 13.90 -9.08
N SER A 33 -11.38 13.07 -9.72
CA SER A 33 -11.79 11.93 -10.52
C SER A 33 -12.02 10.76 -9.59
N ARG A 34 -13.26 10.28 -9.58
CA ARG A 34 -13.77 9.07 -8.91
C ARG A 34 -12.69 8.27 -8.19
N ALA A 35 -12.61 8.43 -6.87
CA ALA A 35 -11.93 7.47 -6.02
C ALA A 35 -12.38 6.05 -6.43
N HIS A 36 -11.41 5.15 -6.58
CA HIS A 36 -11.55 3.72 -6.91
C HIS A 36 -11.47 3.36 -8.41
N TYR A 37 -10.26 3.13 -8.91
CA TYR A 37 -10.06 1.92 -9.72
C TYR A 37 -10.01 0.76 -8.74
N ASP A 38 -11.16 0.20 -8.39
CA ASP A 38 -11.16 -1.10 -7.70
C ASP A 38 -10.50 -2.10 -8.66
N LEU A 39 -9.32 -2.60 -8.26
CA LEU A 39 -8.62 -3.66 -8.98
C LEU A 39 -9.60 -4.81 -9.22
N SER A 40 -9.59 -5.36 -10.44
CA SER A 40 -10.52 -6.42 -10.77
C SER A 40 -10.28 -7.64 -9.86
N PRO A 41 -11.28 -8.48 -9.60
CA PRO A 41 -11.08 -9.71 -8.83
C PRO A 41 -9.94 -10.57 -9.38
N PHE A 42 -9.81 -10.60 -10.71
CA PHE A 42 -8.72 -11.28 -11.39
C PHE A 42 -7.36 -10.62 -11.14
N THR A 43 -7.24 -9.29 -11.23
CA THR A 43 -6.01 -8.56 -10.89
C THR A 43 -5.58 -8.86 -9.46
N CYS A 44 -6.52 -8.78 -8.51
CA CYS A 44 -6.29 -9.10 -7.11
C CYS A 44 -5.76 -10.52 -6.94
N ARG A 45 -6.33 -11.50 -7.64
CA ARG A 45 -5.90 -12.90 -7.59
C ARG A 45 -4.51 -13.10 -8.19
N LEU A 46 -4.26 -12.52 -9.36
CA LEU A 46 -2.98 -12.59 -10.07
C LEU A 46 -1.82 -12.08 -9.20
N TYR A 47 -2.03 -10.96 -8.50
CA TYR A 47 -1.04 -10.37 -7.58
C TYR A 47 -1.15 -10.85 -6.13
N LYS A 48 -2.01 -11.85 -5.88
CA LYS A 48 -2.24 -12.45 -4.56
C LYS A 48 -2.55 -11.40 -3.50
N LEU A 49 -3.34 -10.39 -3.85
CA LEU A 49 -3.84 -9.33 -2.97
C LEU A 49 -5.00 -9.87 -2.11
N PRO A 50 -5.21 -9.32 -0.90
CA PRO A 50 -6.31 -9.75 -0.07
C PRO A 50 -7.62 -9.21 -0.64
N SER A 51 -8.71 -9.95 -0.49
CA SER A 51 -10.04 -9.46 -0.86
C SER A 51 -10.39 -8.24 0.00
N ALA A 52 -11.01 -7.22 -0.62
CA ALA A 52 -11.48 -6.06 0.10
C ALA A 52 -12.46 -6.47 1.22
N PRO A 53 -12.30 -5.93 2.44
CA PRO A 53 -13.22 -6.24 3.53
C PRO A 53 -14.61 -5.66 3.23
N SER A 54 -15.64 -6.24 3.84
CA SER A 54 -16.98 -5.65 3.78
C SER A 54 -16.98 -4.27 4.43
N PRO A 55 -17.68 -3.27 3.85
CA PRO A 55 -17.75 -1.94 4.44
C PRO A 55 -18.34 -1.98 5.85
N PRO A 56 -17.72 -1.30 6.84
CA PRO A 56 -18.19 -1.32 8.23
C PRO A 56 -19.50 -0.52 8.43
N SER A 57 -19.86 0.33 7.47
CA SER A 57 -21.05 1.18 7.50
C SER A 57 -21.83 1.01 6.20
N GLN A 58 -23.16 0.95 6.33
CA GLN A 58 -24.07 0.99 5.17
C GLN A 58 -24.33 2.43 4.68
N ASN A 59 -23.92 3.44 5.46
CA ASN A 59 -24.25 4.84 5.18
C ASN A 59 -23.13 5.61 4.47
N HIS A 60 -21.88 5.17 4.62
CA HIS A 60 -20.72 5.86 4.05
C HIS A 60 -19.54 4.91 3.85
N ASN A 61 -18.76 5.17 2.80
CA ASN A 61 -17.57 4.42 2.42
C ASN A 61 -16.40 5.32 1.97
N SER A 62 -16.58 6.64 1.99
CA SER A 62 -15.59 7.65 1.60
C SER A 62 -15.76 8.92 2.45
N LEU A 63 -14.80 9.85 2.40
CA LEU A 63 -14.94 11.12 3.12
C LEU A 63 -16.18 11.88 2.67
N ALA A 64 -16.41 11.96 1.35
CA ALA A 64 -17.54 12.68 0.77
C ALA A 64 -18.90 12.10 1.20
N THR A 65 -19.04 10.77 1.19
CA THR A 65 -20.28 10.11 1.63
C THR A 65 -20.46 10.22 3.14
N PHE A 66 -19.37 10.20 3.92
CA PHE A 66 -19.42 10.42 5.37
C PHE A 66 -19.86 11.85 5.72
N LEU A 67 -19.34 12.88 5.06
CA LEU A 67 -19.75 14.26 5.29
C LEU A 67 -21.24 14.46 4.97
N SER A 68 -21.72 13.90 3.86
CA SER A 68 -23.13 13.92 3.48
C SER A 68 -24.02 13.20 4.51
N TYR A 69 -23.55 12.07 5.03
CA TYR A 69 -24.22 11.34 6.10
C TYR A 69 -24.27 12.15 7.41
N ALA A 70 -23.14 12.70 7.83
CA ALA A 70 -23.01 13.47 9.06
C ALA A 70 -23.92 14.70 9.04
N ASP A 71 -24.00 15.41 7.92
CA ASP A 71 -24.92 16.54 7.73
C ASP A 71 -26.39 16.09 7.86
N ARG A 72 -26.77 15.01 7.15
CA ARG A 72 -28.14 14.47 7.15
C ARG A 72 -28.65 14.09 8.54
N ILE A 73 -27.78 13.57 9.40
CA ILE A 73 -28.14 13.21 10.79
C ILE A 73 -27.80 14.31 11.80
N SER A 74 -27.30 15.46 11.33
CA SER A 74 -26.83 16.57 12.16
C SER A 74 -25.80 16.11 13.23
N LEU A 75 -24.86 15.25 12.83
CA LEU A 75 -23.81 14.74 13.71
C LEU A 75 -22.89 15.90 14.14
N PRO A 76 -22.72 16.15 15.46
CA PRO A 76 -21.88 17.25 15.91
C PRO A 76 -20.41 17.07 15.48
N THR A 77 -19.84 18.09 14.85
CA THR A 77 -18.44 18.08 14.37
C THR A 77 -17.41 18.00 15.50
N THR A 78 -17.83 18.29 16.73
CA THR A 78 -17.02 18.18 17.95
C THR A 78 -17.08 16.79 18.60
N SER A 79 -17.97 15.91 18.13
CA SER A 79 -18.11 14.55 18.67
C SER A 79 -16.88 13.71 18.34
N THR A 80 -16.56 12.76 19.22
CA THR A 80 -15.46 11.81 19.02
C THR A 80 -15.66 10.94 17.78
N VAL A 81 -16.91 10.57 17.50
CA VAL A 81 -17.30 9.82 16.29
C VAL A 81 -16.97 10.63 15.04
N TYR A 82 -17.43 11.90 14.97
CA TYR A 82 -17.14 12.75 13.80
C TYR A 82 -15.63 12.93 13.61
N ILE A 83 -14.93 13.30 14.68
CA ILE A 83 -13.49 13.58 14.64
C ILE A 83 -12.69 12.33 14.23
N GLY A 84 -13.04 11.16 14.76
CA GLY A 84 -12.38 9.89 14.46
C GLY A 84 -12.63 9.46 13.02
N THR A 85 -13.90 9.32 12.63
CA THR A 85 -14.28 8.85 11.29
C THR A 85 -13.80 9.79 10.18
N HIS A 86 -13.89 11.11 10.39
CA HIS A 86 -13.31 12.07 9.44
C HIS A 86 -11.80 11.85 9.29
N TYR A 87 -11.09 11.71 10.41
CA TYR A 87 -9.64 11.56 10.38
C TYR A 87 -9.20 10.24 9.73
N GLU A 88 -9.91 9.14 9.99
CA GLU A 88 -9.69 7.85 9.33
C GLU A 88 -9.82 7.95 7.81
N TYR A 89 -10.87 8.63 7.30
CA TYR A 89 -11.02 8.85 5.86
C TYR A 89 -9.95 9.79 5.28
N THR A 90 -9.59 10.85 6.01
CA THR A 90 -8.49 11.73 5.60
C THR A 90 -7.18 10.94 5.48
N VAL A 91 -6.85 10.08 6.44
CA VAL A 91 -5.64 9.24 6.39
C VAL A 91 -5.72 8.25 5.23
N LEU A 92 -6.85 7.57 5.06
CA LEU A 92 -7.11 6.64 3.95
C LEU A 92 -6.83 7.31 2.60
N GLU A 93 -7.42 8.48 2.33
CA GLU A 93 -7.24 9.21 1.08
C GLU A 93 -5.80 9.76 0.93
N SER A 94 -5.21 10.25 2.02
CA SER A 94 -3.88 10.88 1.98
C SER A 94 -2.75 9.90 1.71
N LEU A 95 -2.86 8.68 2.24
CA LEU A 95 -1.83 7.66 2.10
C LEU A 95 -1.82 7.00 0.70
N ARG A 96 -2.86 7.21 -0.12
CA ARG A 96 -2.83 6.84 -1.56
C ARG A 96 -1.65 7.49 -2.30
N ARG A 97 -1.20 8.67 -1.88
CA ARG A 97 -0.04 9.38 -2.49
C ARG A 97 1.31 8.67 -2.30
N TYR A 98 1.34 7.64 -1.46
CA TYR A 98 2.50 6.82 -1.18
C TYR A 98 2.22 5.34 -1.52
N ALA A 99 1.29 5.10 -2.45
CA ALA A 99 0.89 3.78 -2.92
C ALA A 99 0.33 2.83 -1.84
N LEU A 100 -0.40 3.38 -0.87
CA LEU A 100 -1.22 2.59 0.04
C LEU A 100 -2.67 2.54 -0.47
N ALA A 101 -3.16 1.32 -0.72
CA ALA A 101 -4.57 1.03 -0.94
C ALA A 101 -5.19 0.57 0.38
N LEU A 102 -6.01 1.41 1.00
CA LEU A 102 -6.55 1.19 2.33
C LEU A 102 -8.08 1.11 2.30
N HIS A 103 -8.64 0.25 3.16
CA HIS A 103 -10.06 0.10 3.40
C HIS A 103 -10.34 0.35 4.87
N ARG A 104 -11.35 1.17 5.15
CA ARG A 104 -11.82 1.40 6.51
C ARG A 104 -12.53 0.14 7.02
N VAL A 105 -12.13 -0.33 8.19
CA VAL A 105 -12.79 -1.42 8.94
C VAL A 105 -13.19 -1.00 10.36
N GLY A 106 -12.76 0.19 10.79
CA GLY A 106 -12.98 0.70 12.14
C GLY A 106 -14.46 0.75 12.52
N GLY A 107 -14.79 0.24 13.70
CA GLY A 107 -16.15 -0.02 14.14
C GLY A 107 -16.22 -0.69 15.50
N ARG A 108 -17.40 -1.23 15.84
CA ARG A 108 -17.52 -2.04 17.06
C ARG A 108 -16.75 -3.36 16.84
N ASP A 109 -15.91 -3.73 17.80
CA ASP A 109 -15.12 -4.98 17.84
C ASP A 109 -13.98 -5.10 16.80
N ASP A 110 -13.39 -3.97 16.38
CA ASP A 110 -12.31 -3.91 15.39
C ASP A 110 -10.89 -4.21 15.94
N ALA A 111 -10.79 -4.64 17.21
CA ALA A 111 -9.54 -4.86 17.94
C ALA A 111 -8.57 -3.65 17.92
N GLY A 112 -9.08 -2.44 17.66
CA GLY A 112 -8.31 -1.21 17.55
C GLY A 112 -7.65 -0.98 16.18
N ILE A 113 -8.01 -1.74 15.15
CA ILE A 113 -7.60 -1.48 13.76
C ILE A 113 -8.66 -0.66 13.04
N ASP A 114 -8.29 0.52 12.58
CA ASP A 114 -9.22 1.42 11.90
C ASP A 114 -9.23 1.17 10.38
N LEU A 115 -8.06 0.91 9.78
CA LEU A 115 -7.92 0.62 8.35
C LEU A 115 -7.06 -0.63 8.12
N VAL A 116 -7.36 -1.35 7.03
CA VAL A 116 -6.53 -2.45 6.53
C VAL A 116 -6.26 -2.26 5.05
N GLY A 117 -5.13 -2.74 4.55
CA GLY A 117 -4.85 -2.60 3.14
C GLY A 117 -3.52 -3.17 2.68
N THR A 118 -3.07 -2.68 1.53
CA THR A 118 -1.81 -3.08 0.91
C THR A 118 -0.95 -1.86 0.61
N TRP A 119 0.36 -2.02 0.76
CA TRP A 119 1.35 -1.04 0.37
C TRP A 119 2.14 -1.56 -0.83
N HIS A 120 1.98 -0.89 -1.96
CA HIS A 120 2.57 -1.25 -3.23
C HIS A 120 3.82 -0.42 -3.46
N LEU A 121 4.98 -1.00 -3.14
CA LEU A 121 6.25 -0.31 -3.27
C LEU A 121 6.91 -0.68 -4.59
N PRO A 122 7.65 0.24 -5.23
CA PRO A 122 8.35 -0.02 -6.47
C PRO A 122 9.17 -1.31 -6.39
N GLU A 123 9.27 -2.01 -7.52
CA GLU A 123 9.97 -3.30 -7.66
C GLU A 123 9.30 -4.49 -6.94
N ARG A 124 8.49 -4.25 -5.90
CA ARG A 124 7.75 -5.30 -5.16
C ARG A 124 6.31 -5.50 -5.63
N GLU A 125 5.80 -4.59 -6.46
CA GLU A 125 4.41 -4.58 -6.94
C GLU A 125 4.00 -5.92 -7.59
N ARG A 126 4.95 -6.58 -8.26
CA ARG A 126 4.74 -7.86 -8.96
C ARG A 126 4.91 -9.10 -8.07
N GLU A 127 5.62 -8.98 -6.95
CA GLU A 127 6.02 -10.13 -6.13
C GLU A 127 5.14 -10.34 -4.91
N ARG A 128 4.67 -9.25 -4.27
CA ARG A 128 3.56 -9.17 -3.29
C ARG A 128 3.58 -7.80 -2.60
N ALA A 129 2.46 -7.09 -2.65
CA ALA A 129 2.26 -5.89 -1.84
C ALA A 129 2.29 -6.22 -0.33
N VAL A 130 2.93 -5.35 0.46
CA VAL A 130 3.02 -5.49 1.91
C VAL A 130 1.63 -5.30 2.53
N ARG A 131 1.24 -6.17 3.45
CA ARG A 131 -0.01 -6.02 4.19
C ARG A 131 0.16 -4.94 5.25
N VAL A 132 -0.82 -4.06 5.37
CA VAL A 132 -0.79 -2.99 6.36
C VAL A 132 -2.04 -3.01 7.22
N LEU A 133 -1.85 -2.87 8.53
CA LEU A 133 -2.90 -2.59 9.50
C LEU A 133 -2.65 -1.21 10.07
N VAL A 134 -3.65 -0.33 9.97
CA VAL A 134 -3.51 1.07 10.33
C VAL A 134 -4.40 1.39 11.51
N GLN A 135 -3.81 1.99 12.53
CA GLN A 135 -4.50 2.55 13.67
C GLN A 135 -4.41 4.09 13.61
N CYS A 136 -5.55 4.76 13.61
CA CYS A 136 -5.71 6.20 13.53
C CYS A 136 -6.05 6.78 14.91
N LYS A 137 -5.23 7.70 15.43
CA LYS A 137 -5.50 8.34 16.74
C LYS A 137 -5.51 9.86 16.62
N ALA A 138 -6.71 10.44 16.52
CA ALA A 138 -6.94 11.89 16.39
C ALA A 138 -7.09 12.62 17.75
N LEU A 139 -6.27 12.28 18.75
CA LEU A 139 -6.38 12.86 20.10
C LEU A 139 -5.75 14.26 20.20
N LYS A 140 -6.30 15.11 21.09
CA LYS A 140 -5.71 16.42 21.39
C LYS A 140 -4.43 16.30 22.23
N ALA A 141 -4.34 15.30 23.09
CA ALA A 141 -3.22 15.08 24.01
C ALA A 141 -2.00 14.45 23.32
N LYS A 142 -0.86 14.47 24.03
CA LYS A 142 0.35 13.74 23.61
C LYS A 142 0.08 12.23 23.64
N LEU A 143 0.64 11.54 22.66
CA LEU A 143 0.48 10.09 22.52
C LEU A 143 1.65 9.35 23.18
N GLY A 144 1.29 8.31 23.95
CA GLY A 144 2.22 7.54 24.76
C GLY A 144 2.64 6.21 24.14
N PRO A 145 3.66 5.54 24.72
CA PRO A 145 4.14 4.23 24.27
C PRO A 145 3.12 3.10 24.43
N ASN A 146 2.04 3.30 25.19
CA ASN A 146 0.96 2.33 25.32
C ASN A 146 0.31 2.00 23.98
N LEU A 147 0.21 2.96 23.05
CA LEU A 147 -0.39 2.75 21.74
C LEU A 147 0.44 1.81 20.86
N VAL A 148 1.77 1.81 21.01
CA VAL A 148 2.63 0.85 20.30
C VAL A 148 2.30 -0.57 20.75
N ARG A 149 2.12 -0.78 22.06
CA ARG A 149 1.75 -2.10 22.62
C ARG A 149 0.32 -2.52 22.23
N GLU A 150 -0.60 -1.55 22.14
CA GLU A 150 -1.96 -1.77 21.64
C GLU A 150 -1.92 -2.26 20.19
N LEU A 151 -1.15 -1.58 19.32
CA LEU A 151 -0.96 -1.96 17.92
C LEU A 151 -0.29 -3.33 17.77
N GLU A 152 0.70 -3.68 18.60
CA GLU A 152 1.27 -5.03 18.64
C GLU A 152 0.22 -6.10 18.98
N GLY A 153 -0.70 -5.78 19.92
CA GLY A 153 -1.84 -6.63 20.24
C GLY A 153 -2.77 -6.82 19.04
N ALA A 154 -3.06 -5.73 18.34
CA ALA A 154 -3.92 -5.73 17.17
C ALA A 154 -3.32 -6.52 15.99
N LEU A 155 -2.00 -6.44 15.79
CA LEU A 155 -1.27 -7.25 14.80
C LEU A 155 -1.39 -8.76 15.06
N ARG A 156 -1.42 -9.19 16.33
CA ARG A 156 -1.68 -10.61 16.66
C ARG A 156 -3.07 -11.06 16.26
N GLN A 157 -4.03 -10.15 16.32
CA GLN A 157 -5.43 -10.38 15.97
C GLN A 157 -5.76 -9.98 14.52
N ALA A 158 -4.75 -9.76 13.67
CA ALA A 158 -4.91 -9.36 12.28
C ALA A 158 -6.01 -10.16 11.57
N PRO A 159 -6.89 -9.51 10.77
CA PRO A 159 -7.95 -10.20 10.07
C PRO A 159 -7.42 -11.20 9.04
N VAL A 160 -8.28 -12.12 8.61
CA VAL A 160 -7.97 -13.09 7.54
C VAL A 160 -7.55 -12.33 6.28
N GLY A 161 -6.47 -12.77 5.64
CA GLY A 161 -5.86 -12.07 4.48
C GLY A 161 -4.74 -11.08 4.84
N TRP A 162 -4.71 -10.62 6.10
CA TRP A 162 -3.66 -9.74 6.65
C TRP A 162 -2.80 -10.42 7.70
N ARG A 163 -3.18 -11.61 8.19
CA ARG A 163 -2.34 -12.39 9.11
C ARG A 163 -1.22 -13.12 8.34
N THR A 164 -0.18 -12.38 7.96
CA THR A 164 0.97 -12.91 7.20
C THR A 164 2.30 -12.46 7.80
N SER A 165 3.41 -13.11 7.43
CA SER A 165 4.76 -12.64 7.76
C SER A 165 5.14 -11.32 7.07
N GLN A 166 4.39 -10.91 6.04
CA GLN A 166 4.58 -9.68 5.27
C GLN A 166 3.60 -8.59 5.71
N THR A 167 3.48 -8.37 7.02
CA THR A 167 2.49 -7.44 7.60
C THR A 167 3.18 -6.38 8.46
N ALA A 168 2.88 -5.12 8.19
CA ALA A 168 3.32 -3.97 8.97
C ALA A 168 2.15 -3.32 9.71
N GLY A 169 2.41 -2.88 10.95
CA GLY A 169 1.50 -2.02 11.71
C GLY A 169 1.85 -0.56 11.50
N VAL A 170 0.86 0.29 11.25
CA VAL A 170 1.05 1.73 11.07
C VAL A 170 0.20 2.48 12.08
N LEU A 171 0.83 3.27 12.94
CA LEU A 171 0.13 4.20 13.81
C LEU A 171 0.16 5.59 13.18
N VAL A 172 -1.02 6.15 12.91
CA VAL A 172 -1.17 7.45 12.28
C VAL A 172 -1.83 8.44 13.23
N SER A 173 -1.23 9.62 13.37
CA SER A 173 -1.68 10.63 14.33
C SER A 173 -1.32 12.05 13.86
N PRO A 174 -2.11 13.09 14.19
CA PRO A 174 -1.76 14.48 13.88
C PRO A 174 -0.74 15.08 14.86
N ARG A 175 -0.02 14.22 15.60
CA ARG A 175 0.96 14.57 16.63
C ARG A 175 2.27 13.87 16.37
N GLU A 176 3.37 14.56 16.64
CA GLU A 176 4.72 13.99 16.59
C GLU A 176 4.89 12.83 17.56
N ALA A 177 5.73 11.87 17.17
CA ALA A 177 6.14 10.81 18.07
C ALA A 177 6.86 11.41 19.28
N THR A 178 6.46 11.01 20.49
CA THR A 178 7.22 11.33 21.69
C THR A 178 8.48 10.46 21.76
N LYS A 179 9.45 10.83 22.60
CA LYS A 179 10.62 9.96 22.86
C LYS A 179 10.18 8.56 23.31
N GLY A 180 9.19 8.47 24.20
CA GLY A 180 8.66 7.19 24.66
C GLY A 180 8.06 6.34 23.54
N VAL A 181 7.35 6.96 22.59
CA VAL A 181 6.85 6.28 21.38
C VAL A 181 8.01 5.78 20.51
N ARG A 182 9.00 6.62 20.21
CA ARG A 182 10.18 6.20 19.42
C ARG A 182 10.92 5.04 20.06
N ASP A 183 11.14 5.12 21.37
CA ASP A 183 11.81 4.08 22.15
C ASP A 183 10.99 2.77 22.16
N ALA A 184 9.66 2.86 22.21
CA ALA A 184 8.79 1.69 22.13
C ALA A 184 8.78 1.07 20.73
N LEU A 185 8.67 1.89 19.68
CA LEU A 185 8.74 1.47 18.28
C LEU A 185 10.04 0.70 18.01
N ALA A 186 11.17 1.26 18.43
CA ALA A 186 12.50 0.66 18.25
C ALA A 186 12.68 -0.69 18.96
N ARG A 187 12.00 -0.91 20.09
CA ARG A 187 12.07 -2.18 20.85
C ARG A 187 11.09 -3.24 20.37
N SER A 188 10.10 -2.88 19.56
CA SER A 188 9.09 -3.82 19.10
C SER A 188 9.71 -4.92 18.25
N SER A 189 9.21 -6.14 18.41
CA SER A 189 9.53 -7.28 17.53
C SER A 189 8.68 -7.29 16.25
N TYR A 190 7.70 -6.40 16.13
CA TYR A 190 6.85 -6.29 14.95
C TYR A 190 7.35 -5.21 13.99
N PRO A 191 7.13 -5.35 12.67
CA PRO A 191 7.38 -4.29 11.70
C PRO A 191 6.40 -3.13 11.93
N LEU A 192 6.88 -2.03 12.50
CA LEU A 192 6.00 -0.93 12.94
C LEU A 192 6.42 0.41 12.35
N PHE A 193 5.40 1.22 12.04
CA PHE A 193 5.51 2.57 11.54
C PHE A 193 4.78 3.57 12.45
N TRP A 194 5.33 4.76 12.54
CA TRP A 194 4.65 5.95 13.04
C TRP A 194 4.58 6.99 11.93
N MET A 195 3.39 7.50 11.64
CA MET A 195 3.20 8.57 10.67
C MET A 195 2.47 9.74 11.31
N LEU A 196 3.05 10.94 11.19
CA LEU A 196 2.36 12.19 11.48
C LEU A 196 1.65 12.66 10.22
N VAL A 197 0.34 12.46 10.18
CA VAL A 197 -0.54 13.00 9.14
C VAL A 197 -1.42 14.06 9.76
N GLU A 198 -1.33 15.28 9.26
CA GLU A 198 -2.15 16.40 9.72
C GLU A 198 -3.63 16.20 9.33
N ARG A 199 -4.52 17.01 9.91
CA ARG A 199 -5.96 16.90 9.66
C ARG A 199 -6.39 17.30 8.25
N ASP A 200 -5.52 17.98 7.52
CA ASP A 200 -5.65 18.28 6.09
C ASP A 200 -5.08 17.18 5.20
N GLY A 201 -4.53 16.11 5.81
CA GLY A 201 -3.91 15.00 5.11
C GLY A 201 -2.41 15.15 4.87
N THR A 202 -1.77 16.26 5.24
CA THR A 202 -0.35 16.47 4.97
C THR A 202 0.54 15.56 5.83
N LEU A 203 1.45 14.80 5.21
CA LEU A 203 2.44 14.01 5.93
C LEU A 203 3.59 14.93 6.40
N ARG A 204 3.91 14.88 7.69
CA ARG A 204 4.99 15.70 8.30
C ARG A 204 6.12 14.87 8.87
N GLN A 205 5.87 13.62 9.23
CA GLN A 205 6.86 12.73 9.82
C GLN A 205 6.50 11.30 9.48
N ALA A 206 7.49 10.49 9.15
CA ALA A 206 7.37 9.04 9.10
C ALA A 206 8.60 8.44 9.80
N LEU A 207 8.36 7.44 10.65
CA LEU A 207 9.39 6.71 11.39
C LEU A 207 9.04 5.23 11.34
N TRP A 208 10.04 4.38 11.35
CA TRP A 208 9.88 2.94 11.44
C TRP A 208 11.00 2.30 12.26
N ASN A 209 10.86 1.03 12.60
CA ASN A 209 11.89 0.27 13.30
C ASN A 209 12.64 -0.69 12.36
N ALA A 210 13.74 -1.27 12.85
CA ALA A 210 14.55 -2.23 12.10
C ALA A 210 13.75 -3.44 11.59
N ARG A 211 12.65 -3.83 12.27
CA ARG A 211 11.78 -4.92 11.82
C ARG A 211 11.01 -4.58 10.55
N ALA A 212 10.73 -3.30 10.30
CA ALA A 212 10.19 -2.85 9.03
C ALA A 212 11.23 -3.00 7.91
N GLU A 213 12.49 -2.65 8.16
CA GLU A 213 13.58 -2.81 7.20
C GLU A 213 13.79 -4.29 6.84
N GLU A 214 13.77 -5.19 7.84
CA GLU A 214 13.81 -6.65 7.65
C GLU A 214 12.64 -7.20 6.81
N LEU A 215 11.54 -6.46 6.67
CA LEU A 215 10.42 -6.80 5.78
C LEU A 215 10.74 -6.52 4.30
N GLY A 216 11.92 -5.98 4.01
CA GLY A 216 12.34 -5.47 2.70
C GLY A 216 11.88 -4.02 2.46
N LEU A 217 11.82 -3.21 3.52
CA LEU A 217 11.48 -1.78 3.46
C LEU A 217 12.70 -0.88 3.72
N ASP A 218 13.92 -1.44 3.66
CA ASP A 218 15.17 -0.71 3.80
C ASP A 218 15.42 0.39 2.73
N PRO A 219 14.89 0.31 1.49
CA PRO A 219 14.95 1.41 0.52
C PRO A 219 14.10 2.63 0.91
N LEU A 220 13.20 2.48 1.88
CA LEU A 220 12.28 3.55 2.25
C LEU A 220 13.05 4.72 2.85
N GLY A 221 12.80 5.92 2.32
CA GLY A 221 13.41 7.16 2.76
C GLY A 221 12.38 8.21 3.17
N VAL A 222 12.86 9.25 3.87
CA VAL A 222 12.08 10.44 4.19
C VAL A 222 12.86 11.66 3.70
N GLU A 223 12.23 12.47 2.85
CA GLU A 223 12.80 13.71 2.35
C GLU A 223 11.93 14.91 2.74
N THR A 224 12.57 16.05 3.02
CA THR A 224 11.87 17.33 3.21
C THR A 224 11.95 18.14 1.92
N ARG A 225 10.78 18.50 1.38
CA ARG A 225 10.65 19.33 0.18
C ARG A 225 10.13 20.71 0.54
N TYR A 226 10.69 21.72 -0.12
CA TYR A 226 10.25 23.10 0.03
C TYR A 226 9.27 23.42 -1.11
N ARG A 227 8.00 23.66 -0.77
CA ARG A 227 7.00 24.17 -1.71
C ARG A 227 6.93 25.69 -1.54
N THR A 228 7.28 26.41 -2.60
CA THR A 228 7.00 27.85 -2.70
C THR A 228 5.53 28.02 -3.06
N ALA A 229 4.71 28.48 -2.13
CA ALA A 229 3.31 28.79 -2.41
C ALA A 229 3.24 29.99 -3.36
N ALA A 230 2.43 29.88 -4.43
CA ALA A 230 2.15 30.96 -5.37
C ALA A 230 1.14 31.97 -4.79
N SER A 231 1.32 32.39 -3.53
CA SER A 231 0.60 33.51 -2.92
C SER A 231 1.55 34.67 -2.73
N GLU A 232 1.05 35.90 -2.91
CA GLU A 232 1.80 37.17 -2.89
C GLU A 232 2.58 37.45 -1.58
N LEU A 233 2.40 36.62 -0.55
CA LEU A 233 3.28 36.53 0.62
C LEU A 233 4.01 35.19 0.57
N GLY A 234 5.31 35.20 0.23
CA GLY A 234 6.17 34.04 -0.02
C GLY A 234 6.38 33.10 1.18
N SER A 235 5.31 32.46 1.65
CA SER A 235 5.35 31.36 2.61
C SER A 235 5.99 30.14 1.95
N ILE A 236 7.20 29.80 2.39
CA ILE A 236 7.86 28.54 2.06
C ILE A 236 7.26 27.48 2.99
N THR A 237 6.42 26.61 2.45
CA THR A 237 5.88 25.47 3.22
C THR A 237 6.79 24.26 3.03
N THR A 238 7.31 23.71 4.12
CA THR A 238 8.02 22.43 4.13
C THR A 238 7.05 21.27 4.16
N GLU A 239 7.17 20.35 3.23
CA GLU A 239 6.40 19.11 3.17
C GLU A 239 7.35 17.92 3.29
N THR A 240 6.98 16.93 4.10
CA THR A 240 7.74 15.69 4.25
C THR A 240 7.16 14.66 3.29
N THR A 241 8.01 14.00 2.50
CA THR A 241 7.59 12.95 1.57
C THR A 241 8.33 11.64 1.85
N LEU A 242 7.64 10.53 1.58
CA LEU A 242 8.28 9.21 1.50
C LEU A 242 8.93 9.04 0.13
N THR A 243 10.09 8.40 0.13
CA THR A 243 10.83 8.02 -1.09
C THR A 243 11.19 6.54 -1.05
N TRP A 244 11.50 6.00 -2.22
CA TRP A 244 12.00 4.64 -2.40
C TRP A 244 13.33 4.69 -3.15
N ASP A 245 14.42 4.29 -2.51
CA ASP A 245 15.80 4.45 -3.01
C ASP A 245 16.13 5.88 -3.47
N GLY A 246 15.57 6.87 -2.77
CA GLY A 246 15.72 8.29 -3.11
C GLY A 246 14.85 8.77 -4.27
N TYR A 247 14.01 7.91 -4.85
CA TYR A 247 13.04 8.28 -5.87
C TYR A 247 11.63 8.47 -5.29
N ASP A 248 10.79 9.17 -6.05
CA ASP A 248 9.38 9.31 -5.69
C ASP A 248 8.66 7.97 -5.73
N ILE A 249 7.92 7.69 -4.66
CA ILE A 249 6.93 6.62 -4.67
C ILE A 249 5.77 7.07 -5.57
N PRO A 250 5.33 6.25 -6.54
CA PRO A 250 4.14 6.54 -7.33
C PRO A 250 2.91 6.66 -6.41
N ASP A 251 1.91 7.40 -6.85
CA ASP A 251 0.61 7.33 -6.17
C ASP A 251 -0.11 6.01 -6.53
N MET A 252 -1.12 5.68 -5.74
CA MET A 252 -1.86 4.43 -5.90
C MET A 252 -2.63 4.36 -7.22
N ASP A 253 -3.03 5.49 -7.81
CA ASP A 253 -3.76 5.51 -9.09
C ASP A 253 -2.82 5.08 -10.25
N GLN A 254 -1.56 5.54 -10.20
CA GLN A 254 -0.51 5.09 -11.12
C GLN A 254 -0.21 3.60 -10.95
N VAL A 255 -0.10 3.13 -9.70
CA VAL A 255 0.10 1.71 -9.41
C VAL A 255 -1.08 0.86 -9.91
N GLU A 256 -2.32 1.26 -9.65
CA GLU A 256 -3.52 0.55 -10.12
C GLU A 256 -3.53 0.45 -11.65
N SER A 257 -3.18 1.55 -12.34
CA SER A 257 -3.07 1.59 -13.80
C SER A 257 -1.98 0.64 -14.32
N GLU A 258 -0.83 0.60 -13.65
CA GLU A 258 0.29 -0.25 -14.01
C GLU A 258 -0.01 -1.74 -13.78
N LEU A 259 -0.67 -2.09 -12.67
CA LEU A 259 -1.14 -3.45 -12.40
C LEU A 259 -2.16 -3.91 -13.44
N ALA A 260 -3.11 -3.05 -13.82
CA ALA A 260 -4.08 -3.36 -14.87
C ALA A 260 -3.41 -3.55 -16.24
N ARG A 261 -2.41 -2.72 -16.56
CA ARG A 261 -1.61 -2.85 -17.79
C ARG A 261 -0.84 -4.17 -17.81
N HIS A 262 -0.23 -4.56 -16.69
CA HIS A 262 0.48 -5.81 -16.58
C HIS A 262 -0.43 -7.03 -16.64
N GLU A 263 -1.64 -6.96 -16.07
CA GLU A 263 -2.65 -8.01 -16.23
C GLU A 263 -2.96 -8.24 -17.72
N GLN A 264 -3.23 -7.16 -18.46
CA GLN A 264 -3.51 -7.26 -19.90
C GLN A 264 -2.35 -7.91 -20.66
N GLN A 265 -1.11 -7.54 -20.33
CA GLN A 265 0.08 -8.15 -20.90
C GLN A 265 0.24 -9.61 -20.51
N TRP A 266 -0.04 -9.96 -19.26
CA TRP A 266 0.00 -11.34 -18.77
C TRP A 266 -0.97 -12.21 -19.54
N VAL A 267 -2.21 -11.77 -19.73
CA VAL A 267 -3.23 -12.49 -20.52
C VAL A 267 -2.81 -12.57 -21.99
N ALA A 268 -2.37 -11.46 -22.59
CA ALA A 268 -1.93 -11.42 -23.98
C ALA A 268 -0.70 -12.30 -24.25
N SER A 269 0.18 -12.49 -23.26
CA SER A 269 1.38 -13.32 -23.39
C SER A 269 1.05 -14.79 -23.68
N TRP A 270 -0.13 -15.25 -23.29
CA TRP A 270 -0.60 -16.61 -23.62
C TRP A 270 -0.98 -16.73 -25.10
N GLY A 271 -1.18 -15.63 -25.81
CA GLY A 271 -1.49 -15.63 -27.24
C GLY A 271 -2.80 -16.35 -27.58
N LEU A 272 -3.71 -16.41 -26.60
CA LEU A 272 -5.04 -16.98 -26.69
C LEU A 272 -6.05 -15.84 -26.61
N ASP A 273 -7.12 -15.92 -27.41
CA ASP A 273 -8.26 -15.02 -27.28
C ASP A 273 -9.14 -15.56 -26.15
N ILE A 274 -8.84 -15.15 -24.92
CA ILE A 274 -9.49 -15.68 -23.72
C ILE A 274 -10.59 -14.73 -23.28
N PRO A 275 -11.87 -15.17 -23.27
CA PRO A 275 -12.95 -14.39 -22.70
C PRO A 275 -12.68 -14.03 -21.23
N GLU A 276 -13.19 -12.88 -20.77
CA GLU A 276 -13.05 -12.45 -19.36
C GLU A 276 -13.48 -13.54 -18.36
N SER A 277 -14.52 -14.31 -18.67
CA SER A 277 -15.03 -15.41 -17.84
C SER A 277 -14.07 -16.60 -17.69
N GLU A 278 -13.09 -16.74 -18.58
CA GLU A 278 -12.12 -17.85 -18.56
C GLU A 278 -10.78 -17.47 -17.95
N LYS A 279 -10.54 -16.18 -17.65
CA LYS A 279 -9.29 -15.70 -17.05
C LYS A 279 -8.94 -16.44 -15.75
N ASP A 280 -9.91 -16.62 -14.87
CA ASP A 280 -9.71 -17.36 -13.62
C ASP A 280 -9.29 -18.81 -13.86
N ARG A 281 -9.96 -19.49 -14.81
CA ARG A 281 -9.63 -20.86 -15.19
C ARG A 281 -8.24 -20.97 -15.79
N LEU A 282 -7.82 -20.00 -16.60
CA LEU A 282 -6.46 -19.92 -17.10
C LEU A 282 -5.48 -19.82 -15.93
N LEU A 283 -5.68 -18.87 -15.01
CA LEU A 283 -4.79 -18.68 -13.87
C LEU A 283 -4.69 -19.94 -13.00
N ASP A 284 -5.81 -20.60 -12.70
CA ASP A 284 -5.84 -21.89 -12.01
C ASP A 284 -4.97 -22.95 -12.70
N THR A 285 -5.08 -23.03 -14.03
CA THR A 285 -4.33 -23.99 -14.82
C THR A 285 -2.84 -23.65 -14.83
N VAL A 286 -2.49 -22.37 -14.93
CA VAL A 286 -1.11 -21.88 -14.88
C VAL A 286 -0.48 -22.17 -13.53
N GLU A 287 -1.15 -21.85 -12.42
CA GLU A 287 -0.64 -22.11 -11.07
C GLU A 287 -0.45 -23.62 -10.81
N LYS A 288 -1.32 -24.46 -11.38
CA LYS A 288 -1.20 -25.92 -11.31
C LYS A 288 -0.01 -26.47 -12.09
N ILE A 289 0.25 -25.97 -13.31
CA ILE A 289 1.32 -26.48 -14.19
C ILE A 289 2.67 -25.85 -13.84
N PHE A 290 2.68 -24.59 -13.44
CA PHE A 290 3.86 -23.79 -13.13
C PHE A 290 3.82 -23.26 -11.69
N PRO A 291 3.92 -24.14 -10.68
CA PRO A 291 3.82 -23.75 -9.28
C PRO A 291 4.96 -22.82 -8.81
N GLN A 292 6.07 -22.79 -9.55
CA GLN A 292 7.22 -21.93 -9.24
C GLN A 292 7.09 -20.50 -9.78
N GLY A 293 6.04 -20.22 -10.56
CA GLY A 293 5.80 -18.89 -11.12
C GLY A 293 5.43 -18.92 -12.61
N HIS A 294 4.89 -17.81 -13.09
CA HIS A 294 4.57 -17.62 -14.50
C HIS A 294 5.86 -17.68 -15.34
N PRO A 295 5.88 -18.41 -16.48
CA PRO A 295 7.07 -18.48 -17.32
C PRO A 295 7.37 -17.14 -17.97
N ASP A 296 8.65 -16.74 -18.00
CA ASP A 296 9.06 -15.50 -18.65
C ASP A 296 8.66 -15.50 -20.14
N PRO A 297 8.04 -14.40 -20.62
CA PRO A 297 7.77 -14.24 -22.04
C PRO A 297 9.07 -14.21 -22.87
N ALA A 298 9.02 -14.76 -24.08
CA ALA A 298 10.09 -14.64 -25.06
C ALA A 298 10.17 -13.21 -25.62
N ALA A 299 11.14 -12.96 -26.52
CA ALA A 299 11.37 -11.63 -27.10
C ALA A 299 10.16 -11.05 -27.87
N ASP A 300 9.21 -11.88 -28.27
CA ASP A 300 7.95 -11.48 -28.91
C ASP A 300 6.84 -11.12 -27.91
N GLY A 301 7.16 -11.10 -26.61
CA GLY A 301 6.23 -10.85 -25.51
C GLY A 301 5.27 -12.01 -25.22
N LYS A 302 5.49 -13.18 -25.82
CA LYS A 302 4.64 -14.36 -25.64
C LYS A 302 5.37 -15.45 -24.85
N VAL A 303 4.60 -16.18 -24.06
CA VAL A 303 5.09 -17.40 -23.40
C VAL A 303 5.55 -18.41 -24.47
N PRO A 304 6.67 -19.15 -24.25
CA PRO A 304 7.14 -20.16 -25.20
C PRO A 304 6.04 -21.10 -25.69
N LYS A 305 6.09 -21.46 -26.98
CA LYS A 305 5.04 -22.26 -27.64
C LYS A 305 4.74 -23.56 -26.91
N GLU A 306 5.77 -24.26 -26.41
CA GLU A 306 5.62 -25.49 -25.63
C GLU A 306 4.76 -25.30 -24.38
N HIS A 307 4.99 -24.22 -23.63
CA HIS A 307 4.21 -23.92 -22.42
C HIS A 307 2.77 -23.54 -22.76
N ARG A 308 2.55 -22.80 -23.85
CA ARG A 308 1.20 -22.48 -24.36
C ARG A 308 0.43 -23.74 -24.76
N GLU A 309 1.07 -24.66 -25.48
CA GLU A 309 0.46 -25.93 -25.88
C GLU A 309 0.08 -26.79 -24.67
N ARG A 310 0.94 -26.84 -23.65
CA ARG A 310 0.65 -27.54 -22.38
C ARG A 310 -0.57 -26.97 -21.65
N ILE A 311 -0.70 -25.64 -21.61
CA ILE A 311 -1.88 -24.98 -21.03
C ILE A 311 -3.14 -25.26 -21.85
N MET A 312 -3.08 -25.16 -23.18
CA MET A 312 -4.23 -25.48 -24.04
C MET A 312 -4.70 -26.93 -23.87
N GLN A 313 -3.78 -27.88 -23.81
CA GLN A 313 -4.12 -29.29 -23.56
C GLN A 313 -4.78 -29.48 -22.20
N ALA A 314 -4.26 -28.83 -21.16
CA ALA A 314 -4.82 -28.89 -19.82
C ALA A 314 -6.22 -28.27 -19.76
N LEU A 315 -6.43 -27.10 -20.38
CA LEU A 315 -7.74 -26.46 -20.49
C LEU A 315 -8.73 -27.40 -21.19
N ALA A 316 -8.38 -27.98 -22.34
CA ALA A 316 -9.25 -28.89 -23.08
C ALA A 316 -9.56 -30.23 -22.35
N SER A 317 -8.68 -30.66 -21.44
CA SER A 317 -8.87 -31.92 -20.69
C SER A 317 -9.87 -31.80 -19.53
N VAL A 318 -10.10 -30.58 -19.02
CA VAL A 318 -11.01 -30.32 -17.90
C VAL A 318 -12.48 -30.36 -18.34
N ASP A 319 -12.77 -30.16 -19.63
CA ASP A 319 -14.14 -30.23 -20.19
C ASP A 319 -14.57 -31.65 -20.61
N ARG A 320 -13.75 -32.67 -20.34
CA ARG A 320 -14.09 -34.07 -20.66
C ARG A 320 -14.54 -34.79 -19.38
N PRO A 321 -15.80 -35.26 -19.31
CA PRO A 321 -16.36 -35.89 -18.11
C PRO A 321 -15.69 -37.21 -17.73
#